data_AF-A0A2P5E667-F1
#
_entry.id   AF-A0A2P5E667-F1
#
_cell.length_a   1.000
_cell.length_b   1.000
_cell.length_c   1.000
_cell.angle_alpha   90.00
_cell.angle_beta   90.00
_cell.angle_gamma   90.00
#
_symmetry.space_group_name_H-M   'P 1'
#
loop_
_entity.id
_entity.type
_entity.pdbx_description
1 polymer ?
#
loop_
_entity_poly.entity_id
_entity_poly.type
_entity_poly.pdbx_seq_one_letter_code
_entity_poly.pdbx_strand_id
1 'polypeptide(L)'
;MNYIERLFSLRRGVTTRCLYINWCLESSLNVNGGDEEEYRILSWLHNAVVCEVKEFELVLKPKSGLAFSLPPSLIHSMSLEYLNVESLVIGFTDGIVKFPSYSSIGYSSLKCLRLSHVRIDESFGNWVSTCYRFLKNLSLSWIKEIKSLIIDSSCLQGLHISSRDLC
;
A
#
# COMPACT_ATOMS: atom_id res chain seq x y z
N MET A 1 -5.91 23.36 3.61
CA MET A 1 -4.75 22.97 2.79
C MET A 1 -3.52 22.94 3.69
N ASN A 2 -2.97 21.76 3.98
CA ASN A 2 -1.81 21.61 4.86
C ASN A 2 -0.47 21.83 4.10
N TYR A 3 0.65 21.89 4.82
CA TYR A 3 1.98 22.13 4.23
C TYR A 3 2.36 21.07 3.18
N ILE A 4 1.98 19.81 3.40
CA ILE A 4 2.28 18.71 2.48
C ILE A 4 1.44 18.79 1.20
N GLU A 5 0.16 19.14 1.30
CA GLU A 5 -0.71 19.39 0.13
C GLU A 5 -0.20 20.55 -0.73
N ARG A 6 0.33 21.60 -0.09
CA ARG A 6 1.00 22.71 -0.79
C ARG A 6 2.26 22.23 -1.50
N LEU A 7 3.08 21.40 -0.85
CA LEU A 7 4.30 20.84 -1.45
C LEU A 7 3.97 19.98 -2.69
N PHE A 8 2.99 19.08 -2.60
CA PHE A 8 2.55 18.29 -3.74
C PHE A 8 2.03 19.17 -4.88
N SER A 9 1.27 20.22 -4.55
CA SER A 9 0.76 21.15 -5.55
C SER A 9 1.88 21.88 -6.29
N LEU A 10 2.93 22.29 -5.56
CA LEU A 10 4.13 22.94 -6.15
C LEU A 10 4.98 21.98 -6.98
N ARG A 11 4.89 20.67 -6.74
CA ARG A 11 5.65 19.64 -7.45
C ARG A 11 4.87 19.00 -8.60
N ARG A 12 3.63 19.41 -8.87
CA ARG A 12 2.87 18.89 -10.01
C ARG A 12 3.65 19.11 -11.31
N GLY A 13 3.81 18.05 -12.09
CA GLY A 13 4.60 18.06 -13.33
C GLY A 13 6.12 17.95 -13.14
N VAL A 14 6.61 17.91 -11.90
CA VAL A 14 8.01 17.63 -11.58
C VAL A 14 8.13 16.15 -11.20
N THR A 15 8.93 15.40 -11.98
CA THR A 15 9.14 13.97 -11.76
C THR A 15 9.70 13.71 -10.36
N THR A 16 8.87 13.17 -9.49
CA THR A 16 9.27 12.83 -8.13
C THR A 16 9.63 11.35 -8.11
N ARG A 17 10.93 11.05 -8.03
CA ARG A 17 11.38 9.66 -8.12
C ARG A 17 10.85 8.81 -6.96
N CYS A 18 11.03 9.29 -5.73
CA CYS A 18 10.69 8.53 -4.53
C CYS A 18 9.87 9.38 -3.55
N LEU A 19 8.88 8.76 -2.92
CA LEU A 19 8.11 9.33 -1.82
C LEU A 19 8.06 8.31 -0.68
N TYR A 20 8.32 8.77 0.53
CA TYR A 20 8.26 7.97 1.75
C TYR A 20 7.31 8.64 2.75
N ILE A 21 6.35 7.87 3.26
CA ILE A 21 5.40 8.31 4.28
C ILE A 21 5.47 7.32 5.43
N ASN A 22 5.81 7.81 6.63
CA ASN A 22 5.65 7.08 7.88
C ASN A 22 4.68 7.85 8.77
N TRP A 23 3.52 7.26 9.06
CA TRP A 23 2.45 7.97 9.76
C TRP A 23 1.66 7.09 10.72
N CYS A 24 1.19 7.71 11.80
CA CYS A 24 0.35 7.08 12.80
C CYS A 24 -1.07 7.65 12.71
N LEU A 25 -2.05 6.79 12.46
CA LEU A 25 -3.48 7.14 12.39
C LEU A 25 -4.16 7.18 13.77
N GLU A 26 -3.40 6.85 14.83
CA GLU A 26 -3.88 6.92 16.20
C GLU A 26 -3.90 8.40 16.64
N SER A 27 -5.07 9.05 16.52
CA SER A 27 -5.22 10.44 16.97
C SER A 27 -5.13 10.49 18.50
N SER A 28 -4.10 11.14 19.02
CA SER A 28 -4.11 11.58 20.41
C SER A 28 -5.26 12.58 20.61
N LEU A 29 -6.26 12.17 21.40
CA LEU A 29 -7.18 13.02 22.16
C LEU A 29 -8.52 13.50 21.55
N ASN A 30 -8.84 13.30 20.27
CA ASN A 30 -10.14 13.76 19.73
C ASN A 30 -10.92 12.65 19.01
N VAL A 31 -12.19 12.46 19.38
CA VAL A 31 -13.12 11.45 18.83
C VAL A 31 -13.25 11.56 17.30
N ASN A 32 -13.08 12.77 16.74
CA ASN A 32 -13.14 13.06 15.30
C ASN A 32 -11.76 13.23 14.63
N GLY A 33 -10.65 13.16 15.39
CA GLY A 33 -9.31 13.43 14.85
C GLY A 33 -8.76 12.32 13.94
N GLY A 34 -9.27 11.09 14.08
CA GLY A 34 -8.85 9.96 13.24
C GLY A 34 -9.29 10.09 11.78
N ASP A 35 -10.51 10.59 11.54
CA ASP A 35 -11.08 10.71 10.20
C ASP A 35 -10.37 11.80 9.37
N GLU A 36 -9.91 12.87 10.03
CA GLU A 36 -9.10 13.90 9.39
C GLU A 36 -7.73 13.38 8.95
N GLU A 37 -7.07 12.57 9.78
CA GLU A 37 -5.76 11.99 9.47
C GLU A 37 -5.85 10.96 8.35
N GLU A 38 -6.88 10.12 8.35
CA GLU A 38 -7.16 9.21 7.24
C GLU A 38 -7.37 9.98 5.93
N TYR A 39 -8.20 11.03 5.95
CA TYR A 39 -8.41 11.89 4.79
C TYR A 39 -7.11 12.53 4.28
N ARG A 40 -6.23 12.99 5.18
CA ARG A 40 -4.92 13.55 4.81
C ARG A 40 -4.04 12.54 4.11
N ILE A 41 -3.94 11.32 4.63
CA ILE A 41 -3.15 10.27 3.99
C ILE A 41 -3.73 9.94 2.62
N LEU A 42 -5.05 9.78 2.49
CA LEU A 42 -5.69 9.55 1.19
C LEU A 42 -5.41 10.67 0.19
N SER A 43 -5.42 11.93 0.62
CA SER A 43 -5.03 13.10 -0.18
C SER A 43 -3.56 13.01 -0.63
N TRP A 44 -2.64 12.59 0.25
CA TRP A 44 -1.23 12.41 -0.11
C TRP A 44 -1.03 11.26 -1.09
N LEU A 45 -1.71 10.13 -0.89
CA LEU A 45 -1.69 8.99 -1.82
C LEU A 45 -2.18 9.38 -3.19
N HIS A 46 -3.29 10.14 -3.26
CA HIS A 46 -3.81 10.66 -4.52
C HIS A 46 -2.79 11.57 -5.22
N ASN A 47 -2.18 12.50 -4.48
CA ASN A 47 -1.19 13.41 -5.04
C ASN A 47 0.09 12.69 -5.50
N ALA A 48 0.50 11.60 -4.83
CA ALA A 48 1.62 10.78 -5.27
C ALA A 48 1.39 10.17 -6.66
N VAL A 49 0.17 9.69 -6.91
CA VAL A 49 -0.24 9.19 -8.23
C VAL A 49 -0.24 10.31 -9.28
N VAL A 50 -0.80 11.48 -8.94
CA VAL A 50 -0.83 12.66 -9.83
C VAL A 50 0.57 13.20 -10.16
N CYS A 51 1.51 13.09 -9.22
CA CYS A 51 2.90 13.53 -9.42
C CYS A 51 3.79 12.46 -10.07
N GLU A 52 3.18 11.38 -10.57
CA GLU A 52 3.85 10.29 -11.27
C GLU A 52 5.03 9.68 -10.49
N VAL A 53 4.83 9.44 -9.19
CA VAL A 53 5.85 8.87 -8.34
C VAL A 53 6.24 7.46 -8.81
N LYS A 54 7.55 7.20 -8.91
CA LYS A 54 8.09 5.90 -9.33
C LYS A 54 8.29 4.91 -8.20
N GLU A 55 8.74 5.40 -7.06
CA GLU A 55 9.06 4.58 -5.89
C GLU A 55 8.25 5.13 -4.71
N PHE A 56 7.40 4.31 -4.12
CA PHE A 56 6.58 4.73 -2.99
C PHE A 56 6.69 3.78 -1.82
N GLU A 57 6.97 4.36 -0.65
CA GLU A 57 7.08 3.66 0.61
C GLU A 57 6.08 4.22 1.61
N LEU A 58 5.26 3.34 2.15
CA LEU A 58 4.20 3.68 3.07
C LEU A 58 4.29 2.81 4.31
N VAL A 59 4.64 3.43 5.43
CA VAL A 59 4.63 2.83 6.76
C VAL A 59 3.46 3.46 7.52
N LEU A 60 2.47 2.66 7.87
CA LEU A 60 1.29 3.13 8.60
C LEU A 60 1.16 2.41 9.92
N LYS A 61 0.80 3.14 10.98
CA LYS A 61 0.22 2.56 12.19
C LYS A 61 -1.30 2.84 12.17
N PRO A 62 -2.14 1.87 11.76
CA PRO A 62 -3.57 2.09 11.69
C PRO A 62 -4.20 2.22 13.08
N LYS A 63 -5.36 2.88 13.16
CA LYS A 63 -6.11 3.04 14.40
C LYS A 63 -6.59 1.67 14.91
N SER A 64 -6.43 1.44 16.22
CA SER A 64 -6.84 0.21 16.90
C SER A 64 -8.29 -0.18 16.53
N GLY A 65 -8.50 -1.44 16.16
CA GLY A 65 -9.80 -2.00 15.79
C GLY A 65 -10.38 -1.56 14.45
N LEU A 66 -9.69 -0.68 13.70
CA LEU A 66 -10.15 -0.19 12.39
C LEU A 66 -9.25 -0.68 11.25
N ALA A 67 -9.79 -0.65 10.04
CA ALA A 67 -9.05 -0.99 8.83
C ALA A 67 -8.84 0.24 7.97
N PHE A 68 -7.59 0.52 7.58
CA PHE A 68 -7.27 1.53 6.57
C PHE A 68 -7.23 0.86 5.20
N SER A 69 -8.08 1.30 4.27
CA SER A 69 -8.12 0.71 2.94
C SER A 69 -7.27 1.53 1.98
N LEU A 70 -6.28 0.89 1.36
CA LEU A 70 -5.48 1.56 0.34
C LEU A 70 -6.35 1.88 -0.87
N PRO A 71 -6.16 3.05 -1.49
CA PRO A 71 -6.94 3.44 -2.66
C PRO A 71 -6.51 2.61 -3.89
N PRO A 72 -7.45 2.05 -4.67
CA PRO A 72 -7.14 1.34 -5.91
C PRO A 72 -6.37 2.18 -6.94
N SER A 73 -6.46 3.51 -6.87
CA SER A 73 -5.72 4.41 -7.75
C SER A 73 -4.20 4.26 -7.62
N LEU A 74 -3.71 3.84 -6.45
CA LEU A 74 -2.28 3.65 -6.21
C LEU A 74 -1.72 2.46 -7.01
N ILE A 75 -2.47 1.35 -7.06
CA ILE A 75 -2.05 0.12 -7.75
C ILE A 75 -2.17 0.21 -9.27
N HIS A 76 -3.07 1.06 -9.77
CA HIS A 76 -3.23 1.35 -11.21
C HIS A 76 -2.32 2.47 -11.72
N SER A 77 -1.40 2.98 -10.89
CA SER A 77 -0.47 4.00 -11.34
C SER A 77 0.43 3.45 -12.46
N MET A 78 0.43 4.15 -13.60
CA MET A 78 1.26 3.81 -14.76
C MET A 78 2.73 4.24 -14.61
N SER A 79 3.04 5.03 -13.59
CA SER A 79 4.39 5.51 -13.29
C SER A 79 5.04 4.78 -12.13
N LEU A 80 4.25 4.14 -11.26
CA LEU A 80 4.74 3.49 -10.05
C LEU A 80 5.42 2.16 -10.39
N GLU A 81 6.72 2.08 -10.14
CA GLU A 81 7.59 0.93 -10.40
C GLU A 81 7.89 0.14 -9.12
N TYR A 82 7.88 0.78 -7.95
CA TYR A 82 8.13 0.16 -6.65
C TYR A 82 7.11 0.62 -5.62
N LEU A 83 6.53 -0.34 -4.89
CA LEU A 83 5.61 -0.09 -3.79
C LEU A 83 6.00 -0.93 -2.58
N ASN A 84 6.29 -0.26 -1.46
CA ASN A 84 6.40 -0.88 -0.15
C ASN A 84 5.26 -0.39 0.73
N VAL A 85 4.50 -1.32 1.32
CA VAL A 85 3.47 -1.02 2.31
C VAL A 85 3.74 -1.86 3.55
N GLU A 86 3.94 -1.18 4.66
CA GLU A 86 4.17 -1.77 5.96
C GLU A 86 3.15 -1.25 6.97
N SER A 87 2.45 -2.17 7.62
CA SER A 87 1.62 -1.84 8.77
C SER A 87 2.41 -2.07 10.05
N LEU A 88 2.63 -1.05 10.85
CA LEU A 88 3.21 -1.19 12.18
C LEU A 88 2.15 -1.78 13.12
N VAL A 89 2.33 -3.06 13.45
CA VAL A 89 1.52 -3.80 14.42
C VAL A 89 2.41 -4.09 15.63
N ILE A 90 2.11 -3.45 16.74
CA ILE A 90 2.76 -3.57 18.05
C ILE A 90 1.90 -4.41 19.01
N GLY A 91 0.57 -4.40 18.86
CA GLY A 91 -0.39 -5.10 19.72
C GLY A 91 -1.51 -5.82 18.98
N PHE A 92 -2.23 -6.68 19.70
CA PHE A 92 -3.32 -7.50 19.15
C PHE A 92 -4.55 -6.70 18.70
N THR A 93 -4.73 -5.50 19.26
CA THR A 93 -5.86 -4.62 18.95
C THR A 93 -5.57 -3.66 17.80
N ASP A 94 -4.33 -3.63 17.30
CA ASP A 94 -3.96 -2.69 16.26
C ASP A 94 -4.80 -2.88 15.00
N GLY A 95 -5.08 -1.75 14.36
CA GLY A 95 -5.77 -1.78 13.09
C GLY A 95 -4.93 -2.42 11.99
N ILE A 96 -5.54 -2.52 10.82
CA ILE A 96 -4.94 -3.25 9.70
C ILE A 96 -5.01 -2.45 8.42
N VAL A 97 -3.93 -2.47 7.65
CA VAL A 97 -3.95 -1.95 6.27
C VAL A 97 -4.55 -3.03 5.37
N LYS A 98 -5.61 -2.69 4.63
CA LYS A 98 -6.21 -3.54 3.59
C LYS A 98 -5.65 -3.15 2.23
N PHE A 99 -5.08 -4.11 1.53
CA PHE A 99 -4.64 -3.93 0.15
C PHE A 99 -5.84 -4.05 -0.81
N PRO A 100 -5.95 -3.22 -1.87
CA PRO A 100 -7.12 -3.20 -2.73
C PRO A 100 -6.93 -4.18 -3.89
N SER A 101 -7.14 -5.48 -3.66
CA SER A 101 -6.94 -6.52 -4.69
C SER A 101 -8.13 -6.77 -5.62
N TYR A 102 -9.29 -6.20 -5.32
CA TYR A 102 -10.57 -6.48 -5.98
C TYR A 102 -10.76 -5.81 -7.36
N SER A 103 -9.74 -5.14 -7.90
CA SER A 103 -9.85 -4.44 -9.18
C SER A 103 -9.41 -5.32 -10.35
N SER A 104 -10.38 -5.72 -11.16
CA SER A 104 -10.20 -6.40 -12.45
C SER A 104 -9.44 -5.55 -13.47
N ILE A 105 -8.38 -6.12 -14.05
CA ILE A 105 -7.64 -5.68 -15.24
C ILE A 105 -7.17 -4.22 -15.16
N GLY A 106 -6.10 -3.99 -14.42
CA GLY A 106 -5.37 -2.73 -14.44
C GLY A 106 -3.99 -2.91 -15.06
N TYR A 107 -3.65 -2.07 -16.04
CA TYR A 107 -2.26 -1.89 -16.43
C TYR A 107 -1.54 -1.23 -15.25
N SER A 108 -0.51 -1.89 -14.73
CA SER A 108 0.34 -1.36 -13.69
C SER A 108 1.79 -1.48 -14.16
N SER A 109 2.58 -0.44 -13.95
CA SER A 109 4.02 -0.46 -14.24
C SER A 109 4.84 -1.04 -13.08
N LEU A 110 4.16 -1.57 -12.05
CA LEU A 110 4.76 -2.03 -10.82
C LEU A 110 5.68 -3.22 -11.08
N LYS A 111 6.96 -3.06 -10.74
CA LYS A 111 8.01 -4.07 -10.88
C LYS A 111 8.30 -4.79 -9.57
N CYS A 112 8.18 -4.07 -8.46
CA CYS A 112 8.42 -4.62 -7.13
C CYS A 112 7.30 -4.22 -6.17
N LEU A 113 6.73 -5.22 -5.51
CA LEU A 113 5.74 -5.06 -4.46
C LEU A 113 6.25 -5.70 -3.18
N ARG A 114 6.26 -4.93 -2.09
CA ARG A 114 6.57 -5.40 -0.75
C ARG A 114 5.41 -5.07 0.17
N LEU A 115 4.87 -6.10 0.81
CA LEU A 115 3.75 -5.99 1.73
C LEU A 115 4.16 -6.61 3.07
N SER A 116 4.01 -5.85 4.14
CA SER A 116 4.32 -6.27 5.51
C SER A 116 3.16 -5.97 6.45
N HIS A 117 2.70 -6.97 7.21
CA HIS A 117 1.62 -6.84 8.21
C HIS A 117 0.27 -6.34 7.65
N VAL A 118 0.01 -6.54 6.37
CA VAL A 118 -1.24 -6.10 5.71
C VAL A 118 -2.25 -7.25 5.61
N ARG A 119 -3.52 -6.89 5.44
CA ARG A 119 -4.58 -7.80 4.99
C ARG A 119 -4.65 -7.77 3.47
N ILE A 120 -4.62 -8.95 2.87
CA ILE A 120 -4.97 -9.15 1.47
C ILE A 120 -6.15 -10.12 1.41
N ASP A 121 -6.98 -10.01 0.38
CA ASP A 121 -8.09 -10.94 0.16
C ASP A 121 -7.72 -12.00 -0.90
N GLU A 122 -8.64 -12.94 -1.14
CA GLU A 122 -8.46 -14.03 -2.11
C GLU A 122 -8.25 -13.53 -3.56
N SER A 123 -8.71 -12.31 -3.87
CA SER A 123 -8.53 -11.72 -5.21
C SER A 123 -7.10 -11.21 -5.45
N PHE A 124 -6.24 -11.16 -4.41
CA PHE A 124 -4.86 -10.72 -4.54
C PHE A 124 -4.06 -11.58 -5.51
N GLY A 125 -4.23 -12.90 -5.45
CA GLY A 125 -3.57 -13.83 -6.37
C GLY A 125 -3.92 -13.55 -7.83
N ASN A 126 -5.21 -13.31 -8.10
CA ASN A 126 -5.69 -12.93 -9.42
C ASN A 126 -5.09 -11.60 -9.87
N TRP A 127 -5.06 -10.59 -8.99
CA TRP A 127 -4.47 -9.29 -9.29
C TRP A 127 -2.98 -9.41 -9.66
N VAL A 128 -2.19 -10.14 -8.86
CA VAL A 128 -0.76 -10.41 -9.16
C VAL A 128 -0.61 -11.06 -10.53
N SER A 129 -1.49 -12.01 -10.85
CA SER A 129 -1.53 -12.72 -12.14
C SER A 129 -1.91 -11.77 -13.29
N THR A 130 -2.71 -10.72 -13.06
CA THR A 130 -2.99 -9.69 -14.07
C THR A 130 -1.84 -8.70 -14.29
N CYS A 131 -0.95 -8.51 -13.31
CA CYS A 131 0.25 -7.68 -13.44
C CYS A 131 1.40 -8.38 -14.22
N TYR A 132 1.09 -9.44 -14.96
CA TYR A 132 2.01 -10.38 -15.58
C TYR A 132 3.07 -9.78 -16.50
N ARG A 133 3.00 -8.51 -16.93
CA ARG A 133 4.04 -7.92 -17.80
C ARG A 133 5.17 -7.22 -17.06
N PHE A 134 4.95 -6.80 -15.81
CA PHE A 134 5.87 -5.87 -15.15
C PHE A 134 6.33 -6.34 -13.78
N LEU A 135 5.48 -7.04 -13.01
CA LEU A 135 5.81 -7.42 -11.64
C LEU A 135 6.85 -8.55 -11.61
N LYS A 136 8.08 -8.20 -11.21
CA LYS A 136 9.22 -9.11 -11.14
C LYS A 136 9.50 -9.59 -9.72
N ASN A 137 9.26 -8.76 -8.72
CA ASN A 137 9.58 -9.06 -7.34
C ASN A 137 8.36 -8.88 -6.45
N LEU A 138 8.03 -9.92 -5.69
CA LEU A 138 6.95 -9.92 -4.71
C LEU A 138 7.51 -10.37 -3.37
N SER A 139 7.37 -9.51 -2.35
CA SER A 139 7.67 -9.86 -0.96
C SER A 139 6.40 -9.76 -0.14
N LEU A 140 6.04 -10.87 0.49
CA LEU A 140 4.91 -10.97 1.39
C LEU A 140 5.44 -11.35 2.77
N SER A 141 5.31 -10.45 3.71
CA SER A 141 5.75 -10.66 5.08
C SER A 141 4.55 -10.47 5.99
N TRP A 142 4.28 -11.44 6.87
CA TRP A 142 3.30 -11.26 7.95
C TRP A 142 1.88 -10.95 7.48
N ILE A 143 1.47 -11.58 6.38
CA ILE A 143 0.15 -11.37 5.80
C ILE A 143 -0.91 -11.99 6.71
N LYS A 144 -1.95 -11.21 7.02
CA LYS A 144 -3.04 -11.65 7.89
C LYS A 144 -4.22 -12.19 7.08
N GLU A 145 -4.91 -13.17 7.67
CA GLU A 145 -6.24 -13.64 7.25
C GLU A 145 -6.34 -14.26 5.84
N ILE A 146 -5.22 -14.72 5.27
CA ILE A 146 -5.22 -15.48 4.01
C ILE A 146 -5.18 -16.99 4.26
N LYS A 147 -6.13 -17.72 3.67
CA LYS A 147 -6.18 -19.19 3.75
C LYS A 147 -5.35 -19.87 2.67
N SER A 148 -5.40 -19.32 1.46
CA SER A 148 -4.70 -19.85 0.29
C SER A 148 -4.38 -18.71 -0.65
N LEU A 149 -3.19 -18.74 -1.24
CA LEU A 149 -2.75 -17.78 -2.24
C LEU A 149 -2.27 -18.54 -3.48
N ILE A 150 -2.93 -18.33 -4.61
CA ILE A 150 -2.53 -18.87 -5.91
C ILE A 150 -2.00 -17.70 -6.73
N ILE A 151 -0.74 -17.78 -7.16
CA ILE A 151 -0.12 -16.80 -8.03
C ILE A 151 0.30 -17.51 -9.31
N ASP A 152 -0.31 -17.12 -10.43
CA ASP A 152 0.02 -17.62 -11.76
C ASP A 152 0.61 -16.48 -12.60
N SER A 153 1.87 -16.13 -12.29
CA SER A 153 2.59 -15.05 -12.97
C SER A 153 3.87 -15.59 -13.60
N SER A 154 3.95 -15.51 -14.94
CA SER A 154 5.11 -15.95 -15.71
C SER A 154 6.31 -14.98 -15.66
N CYS A 155 6.13 -13.76 -15.15
CA CYS A 155 7.18 -12.74 -15.12
C CYS A 155 7.78 -12.52 -13.73
N LEU A 156 7.26 -13.20 -12.72
CA LEU A 156 7.80 -13.12 -11.36
C LEU A 156 9.18 -13.82 -11.32
N GLN A 157 10.21 -13.04 -11.01
CA GLN A 157 11.60 -13.50 -10.92
C GLN A 157 12.02 -13.77 -9.48
N GLY A 158 11.40 -13.08 -8.52
CA GLY A 158 11.67 -13.24 -7.11
C GLY A 158 10.39 -13.25 -6.28
N LEU A 159 10.24 -14.29 -5.48
CA LEU A 159 9.18 -14.44 -4.49
C LEU A 159 9.82 -14.62 -3.12
N HIS A 160 9.48 -13.75 -2.18
CA HIS A 160 9.88 -13.85 -0.79
C HIS A 160 8.64 -13.93 0.08
N ILE A 161 8.54 -14.98 0.88
CA ILE A 161 7.42 -15.18 1.81
C ILE A 161 8.00 -15.39 3.20
N SER A 162 7.51 -14.62 4.17
CA SER A 162 7.87 -14.80 5.57
C SER A 162 6.66 -14.68 6.48
N SER A 163 6.61 -15.55 7.49
CA SER A 163 5.64 -15.56 8.59
C SER A 163 6.42 -15.79 9.87
N ARG A 164 6.03 -15.19 11.00
CA ARG A 164 6.20 -15.89 12.29
C ARG A 164 4.82 -16.35 12.72
N ASP A 165 4.50 -17.55 12.30
CA ASP A 165 3.74 -18.42 13.17
C ASP A 165 4.67 -18.74 14.34
N LEU A 166 4.32 -18.28 15.53
CA LEU A 166 4.91 -18.77 16.76
C LEU A 166 4.61 -20.28 16.80
N CYS A 167 5.56 -21.11 16.38
CA CYS A 167 5.69 -22.44 16.95
C CYS A 167 6.02 -22.32 18.44
#